data_AF-A0A7W0CL67-F1
#
_entry.id   AF-A0A7W0CL67-F1
#
_cell.length_a   1.000
_cell.length_b   1.000
_cell.length_c   1.000
_cell.angle_alpha   90.00
_cell.angle_beta   90.00
_cell.angle_gamma   90.00
#
_symmetry.space_group_name_H-M   'P 1'
#
loop_
_entity.id
_entity.type
_entity.pdbx_description
1 polymer ?
#
loop_
_entity_poly.entity_id
_entity_poly.type
_entity_poly.pdbx_seq_one_letter_code
_entity_poly.pdbx_strand_id
1 'polypeptide(L)' 'MDANNLALNWRRSLLDLLDEWIFAALDRHARCQGWEIRRPAPFIRVYRNPAVGRCRACAGEGFDDRGLCRACLGSGRGRP' A
#
# COMPACT_ATOMS: atom_id res chain seq x y z
N MET A 1 -2.40 -36.08 18.27
CA MET A 1 -1.94 -34.81 17.66
C MET A 1 -0.92 -35.17 16.61
N ASP A 2 -1.30 -35.09 15.34
CA ASP A 2 -0.49 -35.61 14.23
C ASP A 2 0.69 -34.69 13.89
N ALA A 3 1.87 -35.27 13.71
CA ALA A 3 3.11 -34.55 13.37
C ALA A 3 2.98 -33.66 12.12
N ASN A 4 2.12 -34.05 11.17
CA ASN A 4 1.81 -33.25 9.97
C ASN A 4 1.14 -31.92 10.31
N ASN A 5 0.25 -31.88 11.31
CA ASN A 5 -0.42 -30.65 11.72
C ASN A 5 0.56 -29.69 12.41
N LEU A 6 1.50 -30.21 13.19
CA LEU A 6 2.55 -29.40 13.82
C LEU A 6 3.47 -28.76 12.78
N ALA A 7 3.91 -29.53 11.78
CA ALA A 7 4.81 -29.04 10.72
C ALA A 7 4.14 -27.96 9.84
N LEU A 8 2.86 -28.15 9.50
CA LEU A 8 2.08 -27.15 8.74
C LEU A 8 1.89 -25.86 9.53
N ASN A 9 1.60 -25.96 10.83
CA ASN A 9 1.43 -24.80 11.70
C ASN A 9 2.72 -24.01 11.85
N TRP A 10 3.85 -24.69 12.12
CA TRP A 10 5.17 -24.06 12.21
C TRP A 10 5.52 -23.30 10.92
N ARG A 11 5.31 -23.94 9.76
CA ARG A 11 5.63 -23.32 8.46
C ARG A 11 4.80 -22.06 8.25
N ARG A 12 3.52 -22.10 8.60
CA ARG A 12 2.64 -20.93 8.49
C ARG A 12 3.12 -19.79 9.39
N SER A 13 3.44 -20.09 10.66
CA SER A 13 3.99 -19.11 11.59
C SER A 13 5.30 -18.49 11.11
N LEU A 14 6.19 -19.29 10.50
CA LEU A 14 7.44 -18.77 9.95
C LEU A 14 7.19 -17.83 8.76
N LEU A 15 6.26 -18.18 7.87
CA LEU A 15 5.90 -17.32 6.74
C LEU A 15 5.28 -16.01 7.21
N ASP A 16 4.41 -16.04 8.21
CA ASP A 16 3.81 -14.84 8.79
C ASP A 16 4.88 -13.92 9.43
N LEU A 17 5.87 -14.49 10.13
CA LEU A 17 6.98 -13.72 10.71
C LEU A 17 7.86 -13.08 9.63
N LEU A 18 8.19 -13.81 8.56
CA LEU A 18 8.96 -13.28 7.44
C LEU A 18 8.18 -12.17 6.72
N ASP A 19 6.88 -12.38 6.55
CA ASP A 19 5.96 -11.44 5.92
C ASP A 19 5.83 -10.13 6.72
N GLU A 20 5.83 -10.21 8.04
CA GLU A 20 5.90 -9.01 8.89
C GLU A 20 7.26 -8.32 8.78
N TRP A 21 8.34 -9.08 8.82
CA TRP A 21 9.69 -8.54 8.82
C TRP A 21 10.05 -7.80 7.53
N ILE A 22 9.71 -8.38 6.37
CA ILE A 22 9.96 -7.78 5.05
C ILE A 22 9.32 -6.39 4.92
N PHE A 23 8.10 -6.23 5.43
CA PHE A 23 7.33 -4.99 5.27
C PHE A 23 7.41 -4.05 6.49
N ALA A 24 8.06 -4.45 7.59
CA ALA A 24 8.08 -3.68 8.83
C ALA A 24 8.52 -2.22 8.64
N ALA A 25 9.59 -2.00 7.87
CA ALA A 25 10.12 -0.66 7.61
C ALA A 25 9.16 0.19 6.76
N LEU A 26 8.59 -0.39 5.70
CA LEU A 26 7.65 0.28 4.80
C LEU A 26 6.33 0.59 5.51
N ASP A 27 5.80 -0.36 6.29
CA ASP A 27 4.59 -0.16 7.09
C ASP A 27 4.79 0.94 8.13
N ARG A 28 5.97 1.00 8.77
CA ARG A 28 6.30 2.09 9.69
C ARG A 28 6.31 3.44 8.97
N HIS A 29 6.98 3.52 7.82
CA HIS A 29 7.02 4.75 7.02
C HIS A 29 5.61 5.20 6.60
N ALA A 30 4.83 4.28 6.02
CA ALA A 30 3.46 4.52 5.59
C ALA A 30 2.58 5.01 6.75
N ARG A 31 2.64 4.37 7.93
CA ARG A 31 1.90 4.82 9.12
C ARG A 31 2.35 6.20 9.60
N CYS A 32 3.65 6.48 9.61
CA CYS A 32 4.17 7.82 9.96
C CYS A 32 3.65 8.91 9.01
N GLN A 33 3.38 8.56 7.75
CA GLN A 33 2.82 9.47 6.74
C GLN A 33 1.28 9.45 6.70
N GLY A 34 0.62 8.69 7.59
CA GLY A 34 -0.85 8.55 7.61
C GLY A 34 -1.43 7.80 6.41
N TRP A 35 -0.65 6.95 5.74
CA TRP A 35 -1.11 6.16 4.61
C TRP A 35 -1.97 4.98 5.06
N GLU A 36 -2.95 4.62 4.23
CA GLU A 36 -3.75 3.41 4.38
C GLU A 36 -2.94 2.21 3.85
N ILE A 37 -2.87 1.12 4.61
CA ILE A 37 -2.16 -0.10 4.24
C ILE A 37 -3.17 -1.24 4.12
N ARG A 38 -3.24 -1.89 2.95
CA ARG A 38 -4.06 -3.09 2.73
C ARG A 38 -3.18 -4.31 2.48
N ARG A 39 -3.63 -5.46 2.98
CA ARG A 39 -2.92 -6.75 2.93
C ARG A 39 -3.79 -7.82 2.25
N PRO A 40 -3.92 -7.81 0.91
CA PRO A 40 -4.80 -8.72 0.20
C PRO A 40 -4.35 -10.19 0.24
N ALA A 41 -3.04 -10.44 0.38
CA ALA A 41 -2.46 -11.76 0.47
C ALA A 41 -1.08 -11.70 1.18
N PRO A 42 -0.52 -12.84 1.64
CA PRO A 42 0.85 -12.92 2.12
C PRO A 42 1.82 -12.38 1.07
N PHE A 43 2.83 -11.66 1.53
CA PHE A 43 3.84 -10.96 0.75
C PHE A 43 3.33 -9.91 -0.26
N ILE A 44 2.04 -9.54 -0.20
CA ILE A 44 1.45 -8.49 -1.05
C ILE A 44 0.93 -7.35 -0.18
N ARG A 45 1.45 -6.13 -0.42
CA ARG A 45 1.03 -4.89 0.26
C ARG A 45 0.55 -3.88 -0.76
N VAL A 46 -0.55 -3.21 -0.43
CA VAL A 46 -1.04 -2.06 -1.17
C VAL A 46 -1.02 -0.86 -0.25
N TYR A 47 -0.17 0.11 -0.57
CA TYR A 47 -0.04 1.37 0.15
C TYR A 47 -0.85 2.44 -0.58
N ARG A 48 -1.74 3.11 0.15
CA ARG A 48 -2.53 4.21 -0.39
C ARG A 48 -2.23 5.47 0.40
N ASN A 49 -1.52 6.38 -0.27
CA ASN A 49 -1.29 7.71 0.25
C ASN A 49 -2.55 8.57 0.06
N PRO A 50 -3.21 9.04 1.13
CA PRO A 50 -4.41 9.89 1.00
C PRO A 50 -4.10 11.26 0.40
N ALA A 51 -2.86 11.74 0.53
CA ALA A 51 -2.40 12.96 -0.12
C ALA A 51 -2.24 12.78 -1.63
N VAL A 52 -2.08 11.53 -2.11
CA VAL A 52 -2.04 11.22 -3.54
C VAL A 52 -3.44 11.02 -4.09
N GLY A 53 -4.06 12.11 -4.53
CA GLY A 53 -5.31 12.07 -5.28
C GLY A 53 -5.10 11.65 -6.74
N ARG A 54 -6.13 11.09 -7.38
CA ARG A 54 -6.15 11.08 -8.86
C ARG A 54 -6.41 12.50 -9.34
N CYS A 55 -5.68 12.93 -10.38
CA CYS A 55 -6.04 14.18 -11.02
C CYS A 55 -7.49 14.09 -11.51
N ARG A 56 -8.37 14.99 -11.04
CA ARG A 56 -9.80 14.97 -11.40
C ARG A 56 -10.06 15.13 -12.90
N ALA A 57 -9.06 15.50 -13.69
CA ALA A 57 -9.25 15.83 -15.08
C ALA A 57 -8.53 14.93 -16.09
N CYS A 58 -7.38 14.34 -15.74
CA CYS A 58 -6.73 13.35 -16.60
C CYS A 58 -6.80 11.92 -16.04
N ALA A 59 -7.34 11.74 -14.83
CA ALA A 59 -7.35 10.48 -14.08
C ALA A 59 -5.96 9.84 -13.85
N GLY A 60 -4.87 10.53 -14.23
CA GLY A 60 -3.51 10.09 -14.03
C GLY A 60 -3.11 10.04 -12.55
N GLU A 61 -2.10 9.23 -12.26
CA GLU A 61 -1.49 9.13 -10.93
C GLU A 61 -0.65 10.38 -10.64
N GLY A 62 -0.83 10.98 -9.46
CA GLY A 62 0.04 12.07 -8.98
C GLY A 62 -0.60 13.44 -8.81
N PHE A 63 -1.75 13.55 -8.16
CA PHE A 63 -2.08 14.79 -7.45
C PHE A 63 -1.43 14.70 -6.07
N ASP A 64 -0.54 15.61 -5.70
CA ASP A 64 -0.36 15.93 -4.28
C ASP A 64 -1.19 17.19 -3.98
N ASP A 65 -1.53 17.37 -2.72
CA ASP A 65 -2.04 18.60 -2.12
C ASP A 65 -1.04 19.79 -2.20
N ARG A 66 0.07 19.63 -2.94
CA ARG A 66 1.21 20.57 -2.98
C ARG A 66 1.51 21.13 -4.37
N GLY A 67 0.85 20.70 -5.45
CA GLY A 67 1.21 21.19 -6.78
C GLY A 67 0.44 20.66 -7.99
N LEU A 68 0.88 21.11 -9.16
CA LEU A 68 0.31 20.77 -10.46
C LEU A 68 0.57 19.29 -10.79
N CYS A 69 -0.45 18.56 -11.25
CA CYS A 69 -0.30 17.19 -11.72
C CYS A 69 0.71 17.12 -12.88
N ARG A 70 1.76 16.30 -12.78
CA ARG A 70 2.82 16.20 -13.81
C ARG A 70 2.31 15.68 -15.16
N ALA A 71 1.24 14.88 -15.17
CA ALA A 71 0.68 14.32 -16.40
C ALA A 71 -0.13 15.34 -17.22
N CYS A 72 -0.86 16.25 -16.58
CA CYS A 72 -1.68 17.26 -17.28
C CYS A 72 -1.19 18.70 -17.06
N LEU A 73 -0.14 18.92 -16.28
CA LEU A 73 0.39 20.22 -15.86
C LEU A 73 -0.68 21.15 -15.26
N GLY A 74 -1.70 20.58 -14.62
CA GLY A 74 -2.82 21.34 -14.08
C GLY A 74 -3.81 21.91 -15.11
N SER A 75 -3.71 21.52 -16.40
CA SER A 75 -4.70 21.86 -17.44
C SER A 75 -6.07 21.17 -17.25
N GLY A 76 -6.20 20.46 -16.14
CA GLY A 76 -7.29 19.59 -15.85
C GLY A 76 -8.63 20.30 -15.61
N ARG A 77 -9.44 20.47 -16.66
CA ARG A 77 -10.83 20.91 -16.52
C ARG A 77 -11.68 19.77 -15.98
N GLY A 78 -11.95 19.78 -14.67
CA GLY A 78 -13.01 18.95 -14.11
C GLY A 78 -14.34 19.32 -14.76
N ARG A 79 -15.10 18.32 -15.21
CA ARG A 79 -16.51 18.50 -15.61
C ARG A 79 -17.33 18.74 -14.33
N PRO A 80 -18.31 19.68 -14.33
CA PRO A 80 -19.14 19.95 -13.15
C PRO A 80 -19.86 18.70 -12.64
#